data_AF-A0A2V9JWH2-F1
#
_entry.id   AF-A0A2V9JWH2-F1
#
_cell.length_a   1.000
_cell.length_b   1.000
_cell.length_c   1.000
_cell.angle_alpha   90.00
_cell.angle_beta   90.00
_cell.angle_gamma   90.00
#
_symmetry.space_group_name_H-M   'P 1'
#
loop_
_entity.id
_entity.type
_entity.pdbx_description
1 polymer ?
#
loop_
_entity_poly.entity_id
_entity_poly.type
_entity_poly.pdbx_seq_one_letter_code
_entity_poly.pdbx_strand_id
1 'polypeptide(L)'
;MDVAFELTPLAATKLIAYSFGALIYLFLMTLILGQRRLRRFEWLLFALMAALFMWNSGNLLALNLSLAYGVAPAIHARLARLIPFLGAILSAPLVVHVHAEYAFPLPHGARRIRLQGFPKKAVIALFYVPLIAAPWTVGRLLGRIELHPLVALRPFVRPLVMWVVLALGVAAAINARLWHASRHLRPAGLHAWLAGIEAFLTAGFAWTYLAPSLPFFPQGGLGGYFPTLLMLLAVVPGAIVGYSIFRYNFLDLRVQRNLIYSLLAIFALLIYLNFIRRLSGFLEQREILPSAVTEGVMIFILVVLLEPVKKRINRALEKVFASEFERVQKLSAEIQDFAKRSGEIEALKSFVEQKVKTEMGLDRVTLWFGKRAATVGNPSGPPSKDRLLAIRRGSEVIGVLQVAPAGPELSGEQIAALQLLADQLAAAIELCQLIADKVNLERELAE
;
A
#
# COMPACT_ATOMS: atom_id res chain seq x y z
N MET A 1 34.74 20.37 -20.98
CA MET A 1 33.31 20.59 -20.69
C MET A 1 32.92 19.50 -19.69
N ASP A 2 33.59 19.47 -18.54
CA ASP A 2 33.79 18.23 -17.78
C ASP A 2 33.81 18.53 -16.28
N VAL A 3 32.66 18.42 -15.63
CA VAL A 3 32.55 17.91 -14.26
C VAL A 3 31.15 17.29 -14.14
N ALA A 4 30.97 16.11 -14.75
CA ALA A 4 29.92 15.23 -14.27
C ALA A 4 30.28 14.92 -12.81
N PHE A 5 29.45 15.38 -11.87
CA PHE A 5 29.69 15.18 -10.43
C PHE A 5 29.93 13.68 -10.19
N GLU A 6 31.07 13.33 -9.59
CA GLU A 6 31.45 11.94 -9.37
C GLU A 6 30.31 11.16 -8.70
N LEU A 7 30.09 9.92 -9.14
CA LEU A 7 29.13 9.00 -8.55
C LEU A 7 29.61 8.59 -7.15
N THR A 8 29.47 9.49 -6.18
CA THR A 8 29.84 9.22 -4.79
C THR A 8 28.93 8.16 -4.18
N PRO A 9 29.41 7.39 -3.19
CA PRO A 9 28.57 6.42 -2.47
C PRO A 9 27.29 7.06 -1.94
N LEU A 10 27.37 8.31 -1.47
CA LEU A 10 26.21 9.07 -0.99
C LEU A 10 25.19 9.35 -2.12
N ALA A 11 25.64 9.75 -3.31
CA ALA A 11 24.76 9.96 -4.45
C ALA A 11 24.10 8.65 -4.88
N ALA A 12 24.83 7.53 -4.86
CA ALA A 12 24.28 6.21 -5.13
C ALA A 12 23.21 5.82 -4.10
N THR A 13 23.44 6.02 -2.80
CA THR A 13 22.44 5.75 -1.77
C THR A 13 21.18 6.60 -1.94
N LYS A 14 21.33 7.89 -2.29
CA LYS A 14 20.19 8.78 -2.56
C LYS A 14 19.39 8.34 -3.79
N LEU A 15 20.06 7.92 -4.87
CA LEU A 15 19.40 7.36 -6.05
C LEU A 15 18.55 6.15 -5.68
N ILE A 16 19.12 5.21 -4.90
CA ILE A 16 18.41 4.03 -4.44
C ILE A 16 17.18 4.44 -3.61
N ALA A 17 17.37 5.30 -2.59
CA ALA A 17 16.28 5.72 -1.71
C ALA A 17 15.12 6.38 -2.48
N TYR A 18 15.41 7.32 -3.36
CA TYR A 18 14.37 8.01 -4.14
C TYR A 18 13.73 7.13 -5.21
N SER A 19 14.47 6.21 -5.82
CA SER A 19 13.90 5.23 -6.76
C SER A 19 12.94 4.27 -6.04
N PHE A 20 13.35 3.70 -4.90
CA PHE A 20 12.47 2.83 -4.12
C PHE A 20 11.22 3.57 -3.62
N GLY A 21 11.38 4.79 -3.12
CA GLY A 21 10.26 5.63 -2.70
C GLY A 21 9.29 5.91 -3.85
N ALA A 22 9.80 6.37 -4.99
CA ALA A 22 8.95 6.65 -6.15
C ALA A 22 8.21 5.40 -6.65
N LEU A 23 8.87 4.24 -6.69
CA LEU A 23 8.24 2.97 -7.07
C LEU A 23 7.10 2.59 -6.13
N ILE A 24 7.35 2.60 -4.82
CA ILE A 24 6.37 2.20 -3.80
C ILE A 24 5.15 3.12 -3.86
N TYR A 25 5.35 4.43 -3.92
CA TYR A 25 4.21 5.35 -3.95
C TYR A 25 3.46 5.33 -5.28
N LEU A 26 4.16 5.18 -6.41
CA LEU A 26 3.49 5.01 -7.71
C LEU A 26 2.64 3.73 -7.73
N PHE A 27 3.18 2.65 -7.17
CA PHE A 27 2.48 1.38 -7.03
C PHE A 27 1.23 1.51 -6.15
N LEU A 28 1.33 2.19 -5.01
CA LEU A 28 0.17 2.44 -4.15
C LEU A 28 -0.88 3.30 -4.85
N MET A 29 -0.46 4.32 -5.61
CA MET A 29 -1.36 5.17 -6.38
C MET A 29 -2.15 4.38 -7.42
N THR A 30 -1.49 3.53 -8.21
CA THR A 30 -2.16 2.73 -9.24
C THR A 30 -3.09 1.68 -8.63
N LEU A 31 -2.71 1.12 -7.49
CA LEU A 31 -3.53 0.17 -6.73
C LEU A 31 -4.82 0.86 -6.25
N ILE A 32 -4.73 2.08 -5.71
CA ILE A 32 -5.91 2.85 -5.28
C ILE A 32 -6.79 3.23 -6.49
N LEU A 33 -6.21 3.75 -7.59
CA LEU A 33 -6.93 4.13 -8.82
C LEU A 33 -7.63 2.97 -9.52
N GLY A 34 -7.24 1.72 -9.27
CA GLY A 34 -7.88 0.53 -9.84
C GLY A 34 -9.34 0.34 -9.43
N GLN A 35 -9.88 1.12 -8.49
CA GLN A 35 -11.28 1.05 -8.09
C GLN A 35 -12.21 1.94 -8.93
N ARG A 36 -13.40 1.42 -9.22
CA ARG A 36 -14.46 2.17 -9.93
C ARG A 36 -15.09 3.29 -9.09
N ARG A 37 -15.00 3.26 -7.75
CA ARG A 37 -15.63 4.24 -6.84
C ARG A 37 -14.77 4.49 -5.60
N LEU A 38 -13.90 5.50 -5.68
CA LEU A 38 -13.09 5.98 -4.55
C LEU A 38 -13.97 6.70 -3.53
N ARG A 39 -13.91 6.33 -2.24
CA ARG A 39 -14.54 7.11 -1.17
C ARG A 39 -13.55 8.20 -0.70
N ARG A 40 -13.99 9.03 0.24
CA ARG A 40 -13.22 10.19 0.72
C ARG A 40 -11.86 9.80 1.28
N PHE A 41 -11.80 8.71 2.04
CA PHE A 41 -10.56 8.24 2.63
C PHE A 41 -9.56 7.78 1.55
N GLU A 42 -10.02 7.05 0.53
CA GLU A 42 -9.17 6.57 -0.56
C GLU A 42 -8.63 7.74 -1.40
N TRP A 43 -9.43 8.78 -1.62
CA TRP A 43 -8.95 10.03 -2.24
C TRP A 43 -7.87 10.74 -1.42
N LEU A 44 -8.04 10.81 -0.10
CA LEU A 44 -7.04 11.41 0.79
C LEU A 44 -5.75 10.58 0.83
N LEU A 45 -5.88 9.26 0.89
CA LEU A 45 -4.74 8.35 0.84
C LEU A 45 -4.02 8.48 -0.51
N PHE A 46 -4.75 8.51 -1.62
CA PHE A 46 -4.21 8.75 -2.95
C PHE A 46 -3.45 10.08 -3.03
N ALA A 47 -4.03 11.17 -2.52
CA ALA A 47 -3.39 12.47 -2.48
C ALA A 47 -2.08 12.45 -1.66
N LEU A 48 -2.07 11.75 -0.52
CA LEU A 48 -0.86 11.56 0.28
C LEU A 48 0.21 10.77 -0.49
N MET A 49 -0.17 9.65 -1.12
CA MET A 49 0.76 8.87 -1.95
C MET A 49 1.29 9.70 -3.12
N ALA A 50 0.46 10.54 -3.75
CA ALA A 50 0.87 11.46 -4.81
C ALA A 50 1.87 12.51 -4.31
N ALA A 51 1.64 13.11 -3.14
CA ALA A 51 2.58 14.06 -2.54
C ALA A 51 3.94 13.42 -2.24
N LEU A 52 3.94 12.20 -1.67
CA LEU A 52 5.16 11.44 -1.40
C LEU A 52 5.85 10.95 -2.68
N PHE A 53 5.08 10.61 -3.71
CA PHE A 53 5.60 10.31 -5.05
C PHE A 53 6.26 11.54 -5.66
N MET A 54 5.64 12.73 -5.60
CA MET A 54 6.23 13.98 -6.07
C MET A 54 7.53 14.30 -5.33
N TRP A 55 7.59 14.10 -4.01
CA TRP A 55 8.83 14.25 -3.25
C TRP A 55 9.95 13.33 -3.78
N ASN A 56 9.68 12.04 -3.91
CA ASN A 56 10.71 11.07 -4.30
C ASN A 56 11.09 11.20 -5.78
N SER A 57 10.12 11.25 -6.69
CA SER A 57 10.36 11.40 -8.13
C SER A 57 10.99 12.75 -8.47
N GLY A 58 10.61 13.83 -7.78
CA GLY A 58 11.17 15.16 -7.95
C GLY A 58 12.64 15.24 -7.49
N ASN A 59 12.95 14.68 -6.33
CA ASN A 59 14.35 14.60 -5.86
C ASN A 59 15.19 13.64 -6.71
N LEU A 60 14.60 12.55 -7.19
CA LEU A 60 15.24 11.66 -8.16
C LEU A 60 15.57 12.42 -9.45
N LEU A 61 14.63 13.19 -10.00
CA LEU A 61 14.84 14.02 -11.18
C LEU A 61 15.94 15.06 -10.95
N ALA A 62 15.90 15.79 -9.82
CA ALA A 62 16.92 16.78 -9.46
C ALA A 62 18.33 16.17 -9.40
N LEU A 63 18.46 15.01 -8.76
CA LEU A 63 19.71 14.30 -8.64
C LEU A 63 20.20 13.74 -9.98
N ASN A 64 19.28 13.29 -10.84
CA ASN A 64 19.64 12.86 -12.20
C ASN A 64 20.12 14.02 -13.06
N LEU A 65 19.46 15.17 -13.00
CA LEU A 65 19.87 16.36 -13.76
C LEU A 65 21.22 16.91 -13.30
N SER A 66 21.49 16.94 -11.98
CA SER A 66 22.80 17.36 -11.47
C SER A 66 23.92 16.42 -11.89
N LEU A 67 23.64 15.12 -11.98
CA LEU A 67 24.63 14.10 -12.37
C LEU A 67 24.84 14.05 -13.88
N ALA A 68 23.83 14.38 -14.69
CA ALA A 68 23.92 14.36 -16.15
C ALA A 68 24.49 15.66 -16.75
N TYR A 69 24.13 16.82 -16.19
CA TYR A 69 24.47 18.12 -16.80
C TYR A 69 25.39 19.00 -15.94
N GLY A 70 25.55 18.70 -14.65
CA GLY A 70 26.15 19.61 -13.67
C GLY A 70 25.24 20.83 -13.40
N VAL A 71 25.05 21.68 -14.41
CA VAL A 71 24.11 22.81 -14.45
C VAL A 71 22.96 22.48 -15.39
N ALA A 72 21.80 22.16 -14.81
CA ALA A 72 20.61 21.82 -15.59
C ALA A 72 20.03 23.05 -16.33
N PRO A 73 19.48 22.87 -17.54
CA PRO A 73 18.78 23.96 -18.24
C PRO A 73 17.64 24.55 -17.38
N ALA A 74 17.41 25.85 -17.49
CA ALA A 74 16.58 26.62 -16.56
C ALA A 74 15.14 26.09 -16.36
N ILE A 75 14.54 25.47 -17.38
CA ILE A 75 13.20 24.87 -17.28
C ILE A 75 13.25 23.57 -16.45
N HIS A 76 14.21 22.69 -16.75
CA HIS A 76 14.38 21.43 -16.02
C HIS A 76 14.79 21.68 -14.56
N ALA A 77 15.64 22.68 -14.31
CA ALA A 77 16.02 23.10 -12.97
C ALA A 77 14.82 23.60 -12.14
N ARG A 78 13.89 24.34 -12.76
CA ARG A 78 12.66 24.81 -12.09
C ARG A 78 11.73 23.65 -11.73
N LEU A 79 11.45 22.76 -12.68
CA LEU A 79 10.60 21.59 -12.43
C LEU A 79 11.19 20.67 -11.35
N ALA A 80 12.50 20.41 -11.41
CA ALA A 80 13.20 19.59 -10.44
C ALA A 80 13.23 20.17 -9.02
N ARG A 81 12.96 21.48 -8.86
CA ARG A 81 12.80 22.13 -7.54
C ARG A 81 11.36 22.19 -7.10
N LEU A 82 10.44 22.48 -8.02
CA LEU A 82 9.01 22.64 -7.71
C LEU A 82 8.35 21.33 -7.31
N ILE A 83 8.56 20.27 -8.09
CA ILE A 83 7.90 18.98 -7.87
C ILE A 83 8.18 18.44 -6.45
N PRO A 84 9.45 18.31 -6.00
CA PRO A 84 9.69 17.81 -4.65
C PRO A 84 9.22 18.79 -3.58
N PHE A 85 9.31 20.10 -3.82
CA PHE A 85 8.84 21.11 -2.86
C PHE A 85 7.33 21.05 -2.63
N LEU A 86 6.54 20.95 -3.70
CA LEU A 86 5.09 20.75 -3.59
C LEU A 86 4.77 19.43 -2.88
N GLY A 87 5.48 18.35 -3.19
CA GLY A 87 5.36 17.08 -2.49
C GLY A 87 5.62 17.20 -0.98
N ALA A 88 6.66 17.93 -0.57
CA ALA A 88 6.98 18.18 0.83
C ALA A 88 5.92 19.01 1.56
N ILE A 89 5.44 20.07 0.92
CA ILE A 89 4.45 20.97 1.51
C ILE A 89 3.09 20.28 1.65
N LEU A 90 2.70 19.46 0.68
CA LEU A 90 1.41 18.75 0.72
C LEU A 90 1.44 17.53 1.64
N SER A 91 2.60 16.90 1.84
CA SER A 91 2.68 15.68 2.66
C SER A 91 2.33 15.93 4.13
N ALA A 92 2.83 17.02 4.75
CA ALA A 92 2.57 17.33 6.16
C ALA A 92 1.07 17.39 6.52
N PRO A 93 0.22 18.21 5.85
CA PRO A 93 -1.21 18.25 6.16
C PRO A 93 -1.93 16.96 5.76
N LEU A 94 -1.54 16.33 4.65
CA LEU A 94 -2.19 15.11 4.18
C LEU A 94 -1.94 13.91 5.10
N VAL A 95 -0.74 13.77 5.68
CA VAL A 95 -0.44 12.75 6.68
C VAL A 95 -1.42 12.87 7.85
N VAL A 96 -1.51 14.06 8.45
CA VAL A 96 -2.42 14.30 9.58
C VAL A 96 -3.88 14.04 9.19
N HIS A 97 -4.30 14.48 8.01
CA HIS A 97 -5.66 14.31 7.52
C HIS A 97 -6.01 12.82 7.32
N VAL A 98 -5.12 12.04 6.71
CA VAL A 98 -5.33 10.59 6.50
C VAL A 98 -5.43 9.86 7.84
N HIS A 99 -4.52 10.12 8.79
CA HIS A 99 -4.58 9.48 10.11
C HIS A 99 -5.81 9.90 10.91
N ALA A 100 -6.19 11.18 10.82
CA ALA A 100 -7.41 11.66 11.44
C ALA A 100 -8.64 10.99 10.81
N GLU A 101 -8.78 10.98 9.47
CA GLU A 101 -9.92 10.34 8.79
C GLU A 101 -10.02 8.84 9.11
N TYR A 102 -8.88 8.15 9.20
CA TYR A 102 -8.83 6.74 9.62
C TYR A 102 -9.36 6.53 11.05
N ALA A 103 -9.01 7.43 11.96
CA ALA A 103 -9.32 7.34 13.39
C ALA A 103 -10.79 7.62 13.75
N PHE A 104 -11.62 8.10 12.80
CA PHE A 104 -13.04 8.37 13.02
C PHE A 104 -13.92 7.51 12.09
N PRO A 105 -15.02 6.94 12.60
CA PRO A 105 -15.77 5.92 11.87
C PRO A 105 -16.42 6.43 10.56
N LEU A 106 -16.36 5.58 9.52
CA LEU A 106 -17.19 5.66 8.31
C LEU A 106 -18.63 5.22 8.62
N PRO A 107 -19.65 5.65 7.83
CA PRO A 107 -21.07 5.59 8.21
C PRO A 107 -21.72 4.20 8.38
N HIS A 108 -21.02 3.08 8.20
CA HIS A 108 -21.66 1.75 8.18
C HIS A 108 -20.96 0.72 9.09
N GLY A 109 -21.50 0.55 10.30
CA GLY A 109 -21.62 -0.73 11.01
C GLY A 109 -20.38 -1.46 11.55
N ALA A 110 -19.16 -1.13 11.13
CA ALA A 110 -17.96 -1.71 11.72
C ALA A 110 -17.61 -0.98 13.03
N ARG A 111 -17.57 -1.68 14.16
CA ARG A 111 -17.05 -1.18 15.45
C ARG A 111 -15.56 -0.84 15.30
N ARG A 112 -15.24 0.32 14.72
CA ARG A 112 -13.92 0.93 14.83
C ARG A 112 -13.94 1.91 15.99
N ILE A 113 -12.87 1.84 16.79
CA ILE A 113 -12.69 2.57 18.04
C ILE A 113 -12.87 4.07 17.79
N ARG A 114 -13.85 4.67 18.47
CA ARG A 114 -14.07 6.10 18.47
C ARG A 114 -13.13 6.74 19.49
N LEU A 115 -12.17 7.53 19.02
CA LEU A 115 -11.42 8.46 19.88
C LEU A 115 -12.37 9.59 20.34
N GLN A 116 -13.07 9.40 21.45
CA GLN A 116 -13.91 10.44 22.06
C GLN A 116 -13.05 11.66 22.44
N GLY A 117 -13.56 12.87 22.17
CA GLY A 117 -12.96 14.14 22.61
C GLY A 117 -11.87 14.74 21.72
N PHE A 118 -11.48 14.12 20.60
CA PHE A 118 -10.45 14.67 19.72
C PHE A 118 -11.02 15.72 18.73
N PRO A 119 -10.53 16.96 18.70
CA PRO A 119 -11.06 18.03 17.84
C PRO A 119 -10.58 17.89 16.40
N LYS A 120 -11.08 16.85 15.70
CA LYS A 120 -10.70 16.46 14.32
C LYS A 120 -10.57 17.66 13.38
N LYS A 121 -11.65 18.46 13.26
CA LYS A 121 -11.71 19.58 12.30
C LYS A 121 -10.69 20.67 12.62
N ALA A 122 -10.48 20.98 13.91
CA ALA A 122 -9.55 22.01 14.33
C ALA A 122 -8.09 21.59 14.07
N VAL A 123 -7.74 20.34 14.39
CA VAL A 123 -6.40 19.81 14.11
C VAL A 123 -6.13 19.78 12.61
N ILE A 124 -7.07 19.28 11.80
CA ILE A 124 -6.92 19.29 10.35
C ILE A 124 -6.74 20.73 9.85
N ALA A 125 -7.64 21.65 10.20
CA ALA A 125 -7.56 23.04 9.78
C ALA A 125 -6.22 23.69 10.14
N LEU A 126 -5.74 23.49 11.38
CA LEU A 126 -4.46 24.02 11.85
C LEU A 126 -3.28 23.59 10.97
N PHE A 127 -3.26 22.32 10.55
CA PHE A 127 -2.20 21.83 9.67
C PHE A 127 -2.32 22.31 8.23
N TYR A 128 -3.48 22.76 7.75
CA TYR A 128 -3.62 23.38 6.42
C TYR A 128 -3.28 24.88 6.41
N VAL A 129 -3.29 25.58 7.56
CA VAL A 129 -2.98 27.04 7.62
C VAL A 129 -1.61 27.41 7.01
N PRO A 130 -0.50 26.70 7.30
CA PRO A 130 0.80 27.02 6.72
C PRO A 130 0.84 26.96 5.19
N LEU A 131 -0.12 26.26 4.56
CA LEU A 131 -0.25 26.19 3.10
C LEU A 131 -0.60 27.54 2.48
N ILE A 132 -1.19 28.47 3.23
CA ILE A 132 -1.45 29.84 2.78
C ILE A 132 -0.13 30.52 2.41
N ALA A 133 0.96 30.24 3.13
CA ALA A 133 2.29 30.80 2.83
C ALA A 133 2.95 30.18 1.58
N ALA A 134 2.36 29.13 0.99
CA ALA A 134 2.98 28.39 -0.12
C ALA A 134 3.35 29.28 -1.33
N PRO A 135 2.49 30.19 -1.84
CA PRO A 135 2.83 31.03 -3.00
C PRO A 135 4.10 31.87 -2.79
N TRP A 136 4.28 32.44 -1.59
CA TRP A 136 5.48 33.20 -1.24
C TRP A 136 6.73 32.33 -1.19
N THR A 137 6.63 31.14 -0.61
CA THR A 137 7.77 30.21 -0.55
C THR A 137 8.15 29.66 -1.92
N VAL A 138 7.16 29.37 -2.78
CA VAL A 138 7.36 28.97 -4.18
C VAL A 138 8.03 30.10 -4.98
N GLY A 139 7.52 31.34 -4.86
CA GLY A 139 8.10 32.50 -5.53
C GLY A 139 9.56 32.72 -5.14
N ARG A 140 9.89 32.55 -3.86
CA ARG A 140 11.27 32.67 -3.37
C ARG A 140 12.17 31.55 -3.84
N LEU A 141 11.67 30.32 -3.92
CA LEU A 141 12.41 29.16 -4.43
C LEU A 141 12.72 29.30 -5.92
N LEU A 142 11.76 29.79 -6.71
CA LEU A 142 11.90 30.02 -8.15
C LEU A 142 12.69 31.27 -8.50
N GLY A 143 12.64 32.32 -7.68
CA GLY A 143 13.41 33.55 -7.88
C GLY A 143 14.90 33.39 -7.57
N ARG A 144 15.31 32.29 -6.91
CA ARG A 144 16.69 32.04 -6.48
C ARG A 144 17.19 30.67 -6.95
N ILE A 145 17.09 30.42 -8.26
CA ILE A 145 17.49 29.15 -8.88
C ILE A 145 18.99 28.88 -8.76
N GLU A 146 19.82 29.92 -8.65
CA GLU A 146 21.28 29.73 -8.54
C GLU A 146 21.71 29.23 -7.16
N LEU A 147 20.91 29.50 -6.12
CA LEU A 147 21.21 29.08 -4.76
C LEU A 147 20.70 27.67 -4.48
N HIS A 148 21.37 26.98 -3.55
CA HIS A 148 20.88 25.72 -3.01
C HIS A 148 19.49 25.91 -2.36
N PRO A 149 18.51 24.99 -2.54
CA PRO A 149 17.13 25.18 -2.09
C PRO A 149 16.98 25.57 -0.60
N LEU A 150 17.78 24.93 0.28
CA LEU A 150 17.79 25.23 1.71
C LEU A 150 18.27 26.66 2.02
N VAL A 151 19.18 27.21 1.22
CA VAL A 151 19.68 28.57 1.36
C VAL A 151 18.67 29.58 0.82
N ALA A 152 18.04 29.29 -0.31
CA ALA A 152 16.98 30.11 -0.88
C ALA A 152 15.79 30.28 0.09
N LEU A 153 15.45 29.20 0.80
CA LEU A 153 14.35 29.13 1.75
C LEU A 153 14.75 29.43 3.20
N ARG A 154 15.99 29.83 3.50
CA ARG A 154 16.53 29.96 4.88
C ARG A 154 15.55 30.49 5.96
N PRO A 155 14.78 31.59 5.76
CA PRO A 155 13.84 32.05 6.79
C PRO A 155 12.64 31.11 7.02
N PHE A 156 12.25 30.33 6.00
CA PHE A 156 11.13 29.39 6.03
C PHE A 156 11.52 27.95 6.34
N VAL A 157 12.81 27.58 6.23
CA VAL A 157 13.28 26.20 6.48
C VAL A 157 12.90 25.74 7.89
N ARG A 158 13.20 26.54 8.93
CA ARG A 158 12.91 26.14 10.32
C ARG A 158 11.40 25.97 10.58
N PRO A 159 10.53 26.95 10.27
CA PRO A 159 9.08 26.77 10.40
C PRO A 159 8.55 25.55 9.63
N LEU A 160 9.03 25.33 8.40
CA LEU A 160 8.57 24.22 7.56
C LEU A 160 9.01 22.86 8.13
N VAL A 161 10.25 22.75 8.60
CA VAL A 161 10.74 21.55 9.30
C VAL A 161 9.95 21.32 10.58
N MET A 162 9.73 22.34 11.39
CA MET A 162 8.94 22.23 12.63
C MET A 162 7.52 21.74 12.32
N TRP A 163 6.90 22.26 11.26
CA TRP A 163 5.57 21.85 10.81
C TRP A 163 5.53 20.36 10.37
N VAL A 164 6.54 19.89 9.63
CA VAL A 164 6.67 18.47 9.25
C VAL A 164 6.89 17.58 10.47
N VAL A 165 7.76 17.98 11.39
CA VAL A 165 8.02 17.25 12.65
C VAL A 165 6.75 17.17 13.49
N LEU A 166 5.99 18.26 13.62
CA LEU A 166 4.70 18.25 14.30
C LEU A 166 3.68 17.34 13.61
N ALA A 167 3.63 17.32 12.27
CA ALA A 167 2.72 16.47 11.52
C ALA A 167 3.01 14.98 11.76
N LEU A 168 4.29 14.59 11.70
CA LEU A 168 4.73 13.22 12.00
C LEU A 168 4.48 12.85 13.47
N GLY A 169 4.72 13.77 14.40
CA GLY A 169 4.46 13.56 15.82
C GLY A 169 2.97 13.35 16.12
N VAL A 170 2.09 14.12 15.47
CA VAL A 170 0.63 13.94 15.58
C VAL A 170 0.19 12.61 14.96
N ALA A 171 0.73 12.24 13.80
CA ALA A 171 0.46 10.94 13.18
C ALA A 171 0.87 9.78 14.10
N ALA A 172 2.08 9.85 14.66
CA ALA A 172 2.60 8.86 15.60
C ALA A 172 1.72 8.76 16.86
N ALA A 173 1.27 9.91 17.39
CA ALA A 173 0.38 9.94 18.55
C ALA A 173 -1.00 9.33 18.25
N ILE A 174 -1.57 9.59 17.06
CA ILE A 174 -2.83 8.97 16.63
C ILE A 174 -2.65 7.45 16.51
N ASN A 175 -1.58 6.99 15.85
CA ASN A 175 -1.28 5.56 15.72
C ASN A 175 -1.03 4.88 17.06
N ALA A 176 -0.30 5.51 17.99
CA ALA A 176 -0.07 4.98 19.34
C ALA A 176 -1.39 4.84 20.13
N ARG A 177 -2.28 5.82 20.03
CA ARG A 177 -3.62 5.74 20.63
C ARG A 177 -4.47 4.65 20.01
N LEU A 178 -4.44 4.51 18.68
CA LEU A 178 -5.12 3.42 17.97
C LEU A 178 -4.56 2.06 18.38
N TRP A 179 -3.24 1.92 18.56
CA TRP A 179 -2.62 0.70 19.07
C TRP A 179 -3.14 0.37 20.48
N HIS A 180 -3.12 1.32 21.41
CA HIS A 180 -3.60 1.13 22.77
C HIS A 180 -5.07 0.67 22.81
N ALA A 181 -5.92 1.33 22.02
CA ALA A 181 -7.34 0.99 21.99
C ALA A 181 -7.66 -0.28 21.20
N SER A 182 -6.81 -0.65 20.23
CA SER A 182 -6.96 -1.86 19.41
C SER A 182 -6.18 -3.05 19.95
N ARG A 183 -5.60 -2.99 21.17
CA ARG A 183 -4.76 -4.08 21.73
C ARG A 183 -5.43 -5.46 21.70
N HIS A 184 -6.76 -5.52 21.70
CA HIS A 184 -7.55 -6.76 21.66
C HIS A 184 -8.07 -7.14 20.26
N LEU A 185 -7.85 -6.30 19.24
CA LEU A 185 -8.29 -6.51 17.86
C LEU A 185 -7.06 -6.69 16.95
N ARG A 186 -7.04 -7.71 16.09
CA ARG A 186 -6.10 -7.73 14.97
C ARG A 186 -6.54 -6.64 13.98
N PRO A 187 -5.67 -5.70 13.53
CA PRO A 187 -4.21 -5.75 13.51
C PRO A 187 -3.54 -4.71 14.43
N ALA A 188 -3.54 -4.92 15.75
CA ALA A 188 -2.82 -4.05 16.71
C ALA A 188 -1.34 -3.80 16.34
N GLY A 189 -0.65 -4.80 15.77
CA GLY A 189 0.76 -4.70 15.38
C GLY A 189 1.03 -3.64 14.30
N LEU A 190 0.08 -3.40 13.38
CA LEU A 190 0.23 -2.42 12.30
C LEU A 190 0.43 -1.00 12.86
N HIS A 191 -0.48 -0.59 13.74
CA HIS A 191 -0.45 0.75 14.33
C HIS A 191 0.75 0.95 15.26
N ALA A 192 1.21 -0.12 15.92
CA ALA A 192 2.45 -0.07 16.71
C ALA A 192 3.69 0.18 15.83
N TRP A 193 3.80 -0.54 14.70
CA TRP A 193 4.90 -0.35 13.74
C TRP A 193 4.88 1.05 13.13
N LEU A 194 3.71 1.53 12.68
CA LEU A 194 3.56 2.87 12.12
C LEU A 194 3.91 3.94 13.16
N ALA A 195 3.38 3.83 14.39
CA ALA A 195 3.70 4.76 15.47
C ALA A 195 5.20 4.80 15.78
N GLY A 196 5.86 3.63 15.86
CA GLY A 196 7.28 3.53 16.15
C GLY A 196 8.15 4.18 15.06
N ILE A 197 7.85 3.91 13.79
CA ILE A 197 8.61 4.48 12.66
C ILE A 197 8.35 5.98 12.54
N GLU A 198 7.11 6.43 12.65
CA GLU A 198 6.77 7.87 12.60
C GLU A 198 7.39 8.64 13.78
N ALA A 199 7.41 8.06 14.98
CA ALA A 199 8.09 8.64 16.14
C ALA A 199 9.61 8.72 15.93
N PHE A 200 10.22 7.67 15.37
CA PHE A 200 11.64 7.70 15.03
C PHE A 200 11.95 8.75 13.96
N LEU A 201 11.13 8.85 12.90
CA LEU A 201 11.28 9.88 11.88
C LEU A 201 11.12 11.28 12.49
N THR A 202 10.13 11.48 13.37
CA THR A 202 9.92 12.74 14.10
C THR A 202 11.20 13.14 14.86
N ALA A 203 11.76 12.22 15.66
CA ALA A 203 12.98 12.45 16.41
C ALA A 203 14.19 12.68 15.49
N GLY A 204 14.33 11.90 14.43
CA GLY A 204 15.43 12.00 13.47
C GLY A 204 15.42 13.32 12.70
N PHE A 205 14.26 13.78 12.22
CA PHE A 205 14.13 15.08 11.55
C PHE A 205 14.37 16.25 12.52
N ALA A 206 13.85 16.17 13.75
CA ALA A 206 14.12 17.17 14.78
C ALA A 206 15.62 17.24 15.12
N TRP A 207 16.27 16.09 15.30
CA TRP A 207 17.71 16.00 15.54
C TRP A 207 18.53 16.57 14.39
N THR A 208 18.16 16.26 13.15
CA THR A 208 18.94 16.66 11.97
C THR A 208 18.82 18.15 11.66
N TYR A 209 17.62 18.73 11.77
CA TYR A 209 17.32 20.04 11.21
C TYR A 209 16.98 21.11 12.26
N LEU A 210 16.60 20.72 13.48
CA LEU A 210 16.29 21.67 14.56
C LEU A 210 17.39 21.71 15.62
N ALA A 211 17.97 20.58 16.00
CA ALA A 211 18.99 20.50 17.05
C ALA A 211 20.29 21.31 16.78
N PRO A 212 20.80 21.46 15.54
CA PRO A 212 21.98 22.28 15.27
C PRO A 212 21.81 23.77 15.58
N SER A 213 20.60 24.22 15.92
CA SER A 213 20.34 25.57 16.41
C SER A 213 20.57 25.76 17.91
N LEU A 214 20.81 24.66 18.64
CA LEU A 214 21.11 24.69 20.07
C LEU A 214 22.62 24.93 20.29
N PRO A 215 23.01 25.81 21.23
CA PRO A 215 24.42 26.20 21.43
C PRO A 215 25.37 25.04 21.74
N PHE A 216 24.85 23.93 22.28
CA PHE A 216 25.64 22.81 22.79
C PHE A 216 25.74 21.62 21.83
N PHE A 217 25.15 21.71 20.63
CA PHE A 217 25.11 20.59 19.70
C PHE A 217 26.39 20.51 18.85
N PRO A 218 27.03 19.32 18.73
CA PRO A 218 28.21 19.16 17.88
C PRO A 218 27.90 19.53 16.43
N GLN A 219 28.64 20.46 15.85
CA GLN A 219 28.46 20.92 14.46
C GLN A 219 29.00 19.92 13.40
N GLY A 220 29.21 18.65 13.78
CA GLY A 220 29.82 17.61 12.95
C GLY A 220 29.10 16.27 13.05
N GLY A 221 27.80 16.22 12.74
CA GLY A 221 27.05 14.96 12.62
C GLY A 221 27.60 14.04 11.51
N LEU A 222 26.95 12.88 11.30
CA LEU A 222 27.29 11.83 10.29
C LEU A 222 27.26 12.29 8.80
N GLY A 223 27.44 13.58 8.52
CA GLY A 223 27.37 14.17 7.19
C GLY A 223 26.01 13.97 6.52
N GLY A 224 26.01 13.90 5.19
CA GLY A 224 24.80 13.70 4.39
C GLY A 224 24.18 12.29 4.48
N TYR A 225 24.83 11.34 5.15
CA TYR A 225 24.37 9.96 5.24
C TYR A 225 23.15 9.80 6.16
N PHE A 226 23.13 10.46 7.32
CA PHE A 226 22.00 10.37 8.25
C PHE A 226 20.68 10.91 7.66
N PRO A 227 20.64 12.09 7.00
CA PRO A 227 19.45 12.53 6.27
C PRO A 227 19.01 11.53 5.20
N THR A 228 19.95 10.90 4.50
CA THR A 228 19.66 9.91 3.45
C THR A 228 19.05 8.64 4.05
N LEU A 229 19.53 8.20 5.22
CA LEU A 229 18.95 7.09 5.97
C LEU A 229 17.51 7.41 6.40
N LEU A 230 17.25 8.63 6.90
CA LEU A 230 15.90 9.07 7.25
C LEU A 230 14.97 9.07 6.03
N MET A 231 15.46 9.46 4.85
CA MET A 231 14.68 9.40 3.60
C MET A 231 14.34 7.96 3.22
N LEU A 232 15.29 7.03 3.32
CA LEU A 232 15.03 5.62 3.08
C LEU A 232 13.99 5.07 4.07
N LEU A 233 14.12 5.42 5.35
CA LEU A 233 13.19 5.01 6.39
C LEU A 233 11.79 5.63 6.20
N ALA A 234 11.70 6.84 5.65
CA ALA A 234 10.44 7.50 5.34
C ALA A 234 9.61 6.76 4.26
N VAL A 235 10.23 5.86 3.49
CA VAL A 235 9.53 4.98 2.54
C VAL A 235 8.82 3.82 3.25
N VAL A 236 9.30 3.40 4.42
CA VAL A 236 8.82 2.20 5.14
C VAL A 236 7.35 2.31 5.56
N PRO A 237 6.82 3.44 6.07
CA PRO A 237 5.39 3.58 6.33
C PRO A 237 4.53 3.31 5.08
N GLY A 238 4.98 3.76 3.90
CA GLY A 238 4.31 3.46 2.63
C GLY A 238 4.30 1.97 2.31
N ALA A 239 5.45 1.30 2.49
CA ALA A 239 5.55 -0.15 2.30
C ALA A 239 4.64 -0.93 3.29
N ILE A 240 4.56 -0.49 4.55
CA ILE A 240 3.69 -1.06 5.56
C ILE A 240 2.21 -0.87 5.18
N VAL A 241 1.82 0.32 4.72
CA VAL A 241 0.47 0.57 4.21
C VAL A 241 0.17 -0.34 3.01
N GLY A 242 1.09 -0.47 2.06
CA GLY A 242 0.97 -1.41 0.95
C GLY A 242 0.77 -2.84 1.42
N TYR A 243 1.66 -3.34 2.27
CA TYR A 243 1.52 -4.65 2.88
C TYR A 243 0.17 -4.82 3.58
N SER A 244 -0.31 -3.81 4.31
CA SER A 244 -1.59 -3.86 5.00
C SER A 244 -2.79 -3.90 4.05
N ILE A 245 -2.71 -3.21 2.90
CA ILE A 245 -3.72 -3.26 1.84
C ILE A 245 -3.81 -4.68 1.27
N PHE A 246 -2.66 -5.31 0.99
CA PHE A 246 -2.60 -6.68 0.47
C PHE A 246 -3.03 -7.72 1.50
N ARG A 247 -2.46 -7.67 2.72
CA ARG A 247 -2.64 -8.68 3.76
C ARG A 247 -4.01 -8.61 4.43
N TYR A 248 -4.52 -7.42 4.69
CA TYR A 248 -5.77 -7.25 5.44
C TYR A 248 -6.96 -6.87 4.57
N ASN A 249 -6.79 -6.84 3.24
CA ASN A 249 -7.77 -6.33 2.27
C ASN A 249 -8.41 -5.02 2.74
N PHE A 250 -7.57 -4.13 3.31
CA PHE A 250 -8.03 -2.95 4.07
C PHE A 250 -8.94 -2.02 3.25
N LEU A 251 -8.78 -2.04 1.92
CA LEU A 251 -9.52 -1.21 0.97
C LEU A 251 -10.44 -2.00 0.02
N ASP A 252 -10.62 -3.31 0.22
CA ASP A 252 -11.36 -4.19 -0.69
C ASP A 252 -10.90 -4.08 -2.16
N LEU A 253 -9.60 -4.29 -2.37
CA LEU A 253 -8.92 -4.02 -3.65
C LEU A 253 -8.74 -5.30 -4.47
N ARG A 254 -9.38 -5.35 -5.65
CA ARG A 254 -9.12 -6.39 -6.66
C ARG A 254 -7.83 -6.07 -7.41
N VAL A 255 -6.71 -6.53 -6.87
CA VAL A 255 -5.40 -6.32 -7.49
C VAL A 255 -5.22 -7.29 -8.68
N GLN A 256 -5.11 -6.72 -9.88
CA GLN A 256 -4.72 -7.49 -11.07
C GLN A 256 -3.20 -7.69 -11.07
N ARG A 257 -2.75 -8.96 -11.03
CA ARG A 257 -1.33 -9.32 -11.05
C ARG A 257 -0.57 -8.70 -12.23
N ASN A 258 -1.22 -8.61 -13.39
CA ASN A 258 -0.64 -8.05 -14.61
C ASN A 258 -0.20 -6.59 -14.45
N LEU A 259 -0.96 -5.77 -13.70
CA LEU A 259 -0.63 -4.36 -13.47
C LEU A 259 0.65 -4.24 -12.64
N ILE A 260 0.82 -5.08 -11.62
CA ILE A 260 2.03 -5.12 -10.78
C ILE A 260 3.24 -5.41 -11.65
N TYR A 261 3.17 -6.44 -12.50
CA TYR A 261 4.28 -6.84 -13.35
C TYR A 261 4.65 -5.75 -14.34
N SER A 262 3.69 -5.14 -15.01
CA SER A 262 3.96 -4.07 -15.99
C SER A 262 4.60 -2.85 -15.33
N LEU A 263 4.08 -2.40 -14.18
CA LEU A 263 4.62 -1.25 -13.47
C LEU A 263 6.04 -1.50 -12.96
N LEU A 264 6.25 -2.66 -12.32
CA LEU A 264 7.55 -3.05 -11.79
C LEU A 264 8.57 -3.23 -12.92
N ALA A 265 8.16 -3.82 -14.05
CA ALA A 265 9.03 -4.02 -15.21
C ALA A 265 9.44 -2.69 -15.85
N ILE A 266 8.49 -1.77 -16.08
CA ILE A 266 8.78 -0.44 -16.63
C ILE A 266 9.73 0.31 -15.70
N PHE A 267 9.46 0.31 -14.40
CA PHE A 267 10.31 1.03 -13.45
C PHE A 267 11.70 0.41 -13.31
N ALA A 268 11.78 -0.93 -13.26
CA ALA A 268 13.06 -1.64 -13.26
C ALA A 268 13.86 -1.35 -14.53
N LEU A 269 13.21 -1.35 -15.69
CA LEU A 269 13.83 -0.98 -16.96
C LEU A 269 14.38 0.46 -16.93
N LEU A 270 13.63 1.42 -16.38
CA LEU A 270 14.09 2.81 -16.26
C LEU A 270 15.29 2.96 -15.32
N ILE A 271 15.26 2.32 -14.14
CA ILE A 271 16.41 2.29 -13.21
C ILE A 271 17.62 1.69 -13.93
N TYR A 272 17.41 0.58 -14.63
CA TYR A 272 18.45 -0.16 -15.30
C TYR A 272 19.09 0.65 -16.44
N LEU A 273 18.28 1.26 -17.32
CA LEU A 273 18.78 2.12 -18.40
C LEU A 273 19.61 3.29 -17.83
N ASN A 274 19.16 3.89 -16.72
CA ASN A 274 19.91 4.94 -16.06
C ASN A 274 21.23 4.43 -15.46
N PHE A 275 21.21 3.24 -14.87
CA PHE A 275 22.40 2.59 -14.31
C PHE A 275 23.44 2.27 -15.40
N ILE A 276 23.02 1.66 -16.51
CA ILE A 276 23.93 1.37 -17.63
C ILE A 276 24.60 2.65 -18.11
N ARG A 277 23.82 3.69 -18.44
CA ARG A 277 24.37 4.93 -19.01
C ARG A 277 25.44 5.53 -18.10
N ARG A 278 25.22 5.50 -16.79
CA ARG A 278 26.18 6.00 -15.80
C ARG A 278 27.40 5.11 -15.66
N LEU A 279 27.21 3.80 -15.58
CA LEU A 279 28.33 2.87 -15.46
C LEU A 279 29.20 2.90 -16.71
N SER A 280 28.57 3.00 -17.88
CA SER A 280 29.23 3.15 -19.17
C SER A 280 30.13 4.38 -19.21
N GLY A 281 29.57 5.56 -18.90
CA GLY A 281 30.36 6.80 -18.86
C GLY A 281 31.45 6.78 -17.79
N PHE A 282 31.22 6.14 -16.63
CA PHE A 282 32.23 6.01 -15.58
C PHE A 282 33.41 5.11 -15.99
N LEU A 283 33.14 4.02 -16.71
CA LEU A 283 34.17 3.09 -17.19
C LEU A 283 34.96 3.68 -18.36
N GLU A 284 34.30 4.44 -19.23
CA GLU A 284 34.92 5.17 -20.33
C GLU A 284 35.87 6.26 -19.80
N GLN A 285 35.45 7.01 -18.77
CA GLN A 285 36.29 8.02 -18.10
C GLN A 285 37.56 7.45 -17.46
N ARG A 286 37.55 6.17 -17.07
CA ARG A 286 38.71 5.49 -16.49
C ARG A 286 39.54 4.71 -17.50
N GLU A 287 39.24 4.85 -18.80
CA GLU A 287 39.86 4.12 -19.90
C GLU A 287 39.83 2.58 -19.74
N ILE A 288 38.86 2.05 -18.98
CA ILE A 288 38.76 0.61 -18.70
C ILE A 288 38.09 -0.11 -19.87
N LEU A 289 36.95 0.41 -20.34
CA LEU A 289 36.18 -0.15 -21.44
C LEU A 289 35.46 0.96 -22.24
N PRO A 290 35.34 0.83 -23.58
CA PRO A 290 34.53 1.73 -24.39
C PRO A 290 33.04 1.61 -24.06
N SER A 291 32.31 2.74 -24.14
CA SER A 291 30.89 2.82 -23.78
C SER A 291 30.01 1.81 -24.53
N ALA A 292 30.26 1.60 -25.83
CA ALA A 292 29.50 0.63 -26.63
C ALA A 292 29.63 -0.82 -26.12
N VAL A 293 30.81 -1.19 -25.63
CA VAL A 293 31.09 -2.56 -25.12
C VAL A 293 30.39 -2.75 -23.77
N THR A 294 30.47 -1.77 -22.88
CA THR A 294 29.82 -1.82 -21.57
C THR A 294 28.30 -1.84 -21.68
N GLU A 295 27.71 -1.03 -22.57
CA GLU A 295 26.28 -1.07 -22.85
C GLU A 295 25.83 -2.44 -23.37
N GLY A 296 26.56 -3.01 -24.34
CA GLY A 296 26.27 -4.32 -24.91
C GLY A 296 26.36 -5.46 -23.88
N VAL A 297 27.44 -5.50 -23.10
CA VAL A 297 27.64 -6.51 -22.04
C VAL A 297 26.58 -6.38 -20.96
N MET A 298 26.21 -5.15 -20.57
CA MET A 298 25.15 -4.95 -19.60
C MET A 298 23.80 -5.44 -20.15
N ILE A 299 23.39 -5.03 -21.37
CA ILE A 299 22.14 -5.49 -21.99
C ILE A 299 22.08 -7.03 -22.01
N PHE A 300 23.19 -7.69 -22.37
CA PHE A 300 23.30 -9.14 -22.31
C PHE A 300 23.05 -9.68 -20.90
N ILE A 301 23.70 -9.10 -19.89
CA ILE A 301 23.49 -9.45 -18.47
C ILE A 301 22.03 -9.24 -18.04
N LEU A 302 21.35 -8.16 -18.47
CA LEU A 302 19.93 -7.96 -18.19
C LEU A 302 19.07 -9.08 -18.76
N VAL A 303 19.28 -9.43 -20.04
CA VAL A 303 18.50 -10.48 -20.70
C VAL A 303 18.68 -11.82 -19.98
N VAL A 304 19.92 -12.15 -19.60
CA VAL A 304 20.23 -13.36 -18.83
C VAL A 304 19.61 -13.32 -17.42
N LEU A 305 19.62 -12.17 -16.75
CA LEU A 305 19.06 -12.01 -15.40
C LEU A 305 17.54 -11.87 -15.38
N LEU A 306 16.88 -11.61 -16.51
CA LEU A 306 15.43 -11.42 -16.56
C LEU A 306 14.68 -12.69 -16.14
N GLU A 307 15.14 -13.84 -16.62
CA GLU A 307 14.58 -15.17 -16.32
C GLU A 307 14.64 -15.51 -14.80
N PRO A 308 15.81 -15.47 -14.12
CA PRO A 308 15.88 -15.75 -12.68
C PRO A 308 15.14 -14.71 -11.84
N VAL A 309 15.15 -13.44 -12.24
CA VAL A 309 14.40 -12.37 -11.56
C VAL A 309 12.90 -12.66 -11.64
N LYS A 310 12.37 -12.99 -12.82
CA LYS A 310 10.97 -13.38 -13.00
C LYS A 310 10.59 -14.58 -12.12
N LYS A 311 11.44 -15.62 -12.08
CA LYS A 311 11.22 -16.80 -11.22
C LYS A 311 11.22 -16.44 -9.73
N ARG A 312 12.10 -15.53 -9.29
CA ARG A 312 12.12 -15.07 -7.88
C ARG A 312 10.90 -14.24 -7.54
N ILE A 313 10.48 -13.33 -8.42
CA ILE A 313 9.28 -12.51 -8.22
C ILE A 313 8.05 -13.43 -8.14
N ASN A 314 7.91 -14.39 -9.06
CA ASN A 314 6.80 -15.35 -9.03
C ASN A 314 6.77 -16.14 -7.73
N ARG A 315 7.91 -16.69 -7.27
CA ARG A 315 7.98 -17.42 -5.99
C ARG A 315 7.69 -16.53 -4.78
N ALA A 316 8.15 -15.28 -4.78
CA ALA A 316 7.89 -14.35 -3.69
C ALA A 316 6.40 -13.98 -3.64
N LEU A 317 5.78 -13.71 -4.79
CA LEU A 317 4.36 -13.45 -4.90
C LEU A 317 3.54 -14.69 -4.52
N GLU A 318 3.92 -15.88 -5.00
CA GLU A 318 3.32 -17.15 -4.59
C GLU A 318 3.40 -17.32 -3.07
N LYS A 319 4.55 -17.11 -2.41
CA LYS A 319 4.60 -17.17 -0.93
C LYS A 319 3.70 -16.16 -0.23
N VAL A 320 3.52 -14.97 -0.81
CA VAL A 320 2.65 -13.92 -0.27
C VAL A 320 1.17 -14.20 -0.54
N PHE A 321 0.84 -14.96 -1.60
CA PHE A 321 -0.54 -15.26 -2.01
C PHE A 321 -1.03 -16.70 -1.72
N ALA A 322 -0.14 -17.68 -1.57
CA ALA A 322 -0.46 -19.11 -1.69
C ALA A 322 -1.01 -19.72 -0.39
N SER A 323 -0.57 -19.27 0.79
CA SER A 323 -0.87 -20.04 2.02
C SER A 323 -2.37 -20.16 2.35
N GLU A 324 -3.18 -19.18 1.97
CA GLU A 324 -4.63 -19.16 2.26
C GLU A 324 -5.51 -19.43 1.02
N PHE A 325 -5.09 -19.00 -0.17
CA PHE A 325 -5.87 -19.18 -1.41
C PHE A 325 -5.80 -20.61 -1.95
N GLU A 326 -4.68 -21.31 -1.74
CA GLU A 326 -4.51 -22.72 -2.13
C GLU A 326 -5.39 -23.65 -1.28
N ARG A 327 -5.53 -23.34 0.02
CA ARG A 327 -6.48 -24.03 0.92
C ARG A 327 -7.92 -23.87 0.45
N VAL A 328 -8.29 -22.66 0.05
CA VAL A 328 -9.63 -22.35 -0.51
C VAL A 328 -9.87 -23.04 -1.84
N GLN A 329 -8.90 -23.03 -2.76
CA GLN A 329 -9.04 -23.72 -4.05
C GLN A 329 -9.15 -25.23 -3.88
N LYS A 330 -8.33 -25.82 -3.00
CA LYS A 330 -8.43 -27.25 -2.66
C LYS A 330 -9.80 -27.58 -2.04
N LEU A 331 -10.26 -26.75 -1.11
CA LEU A 331 -11.58 -26.91 -0.49
C LEU A 331 -12.71 -26.79 -1.52
N SER A 332 -12.61 -25.82 -2.44
CA SER A 332 -13.58 -25.62 -3.53
C SER A 332 -13.60 -26.82 -4.49
N ALA A 333 -12.44 -27.36 -4.85
CA ALA A 333 -12.35 -28.53 -5.71
C ALA A 333 -12.98 -29.77 -5.05
N GLU A 334 -12.69 -29.99 -3.76
CA GLU A 334 -13.29 -31.07 -2.99
C GLU A 334 -14.82 -30.93 -2.85
N ILE A 335 -15.32 -29.70 -2.64
CA ILE A 335 -16.77 -29.41 -2.59
C ILE A 335 -17.43 -29.67 -3.95
N GLN A 336 -16.80 -29.27 -5.06
CA GLN A 336 -17.33 -29.51 -6.41
C GLN A 336 -17.32 -31.00 -6.78
N ASP A 337 -16.26 -31.73 -6.41
CA ASP A 337 -16.20 -33.17 -6.63
C ASP A 337 -17.23 -33.94 -5.79
N PHE A 338 -17.49 -33.48 -4.56
CA PHE A 338 -18.58 -34.02 -3.74
C PHE A 338 -19.96 -33.71 -4.33
N ALA A 339 -20.18 -32.48 -4.82
CA ALA A 339 -21.42 -32.08 -5.48
C ALA A 339 -21.71 -32.94 -6.73
N LYS A 340 -20.69 -33.23 -7.55
CA LYS A 340 -20.79 -34.11 -8.73
C LYS A 340 -21.16 -35.55 -8.38
N ARG A 341 -20.65 -36.08 -7.26
CA ARG A 341 -20.84 -37.49 -6.87
C ARG A 341 -22.16 -37.73 -6.13
N SER A 342 -22.56 -36.80 -5.27
CA SER A 342 -23.76 -36.97 -4.44
C SER A 342 -25.03 -36.51 -5.14
N GLY A 343 -25.00 -35.37 -5.85
CA GLY A 343 -26.20 -34.74 -6.43
C GLY A 343 -27.21 -34.21 -5.40
N GLU A 344 -27.02 -34.46 -4.09
CA GLU A 344 -27.95 -34.10 -3.02
C GLU A 344 -27.54 -32.84 -2.26
N ILE A 345 -28.47 -31.87 -2.18
CA ILE A 345 -28.23 -30.55 -1.58
C ILE A 345 -28.02 -30.63 -0.05
N GLU A 346 -28.69 -31.55 0.64
CA GLU A 346 -28.58 -31.70 2.10
C GLU A 346 -27.28 -32.40 2.52
N ALA A 347 -26.81 -33.36 1.73
CA ALA A 347 -25.50 -33.97 1.89
C ALA A 347 -24.38 -32.95 1.64
N LEU A 348 -24.51 -32.12 0.59
CA LEU A 348 -23.58 -31.03 0.28
C LEU A 348 -23.52 -30.01 1.44
N LYS A 349 -24.68 -29.64 2.00
CA LYS A 349 -24.76 -28.73 3.15
C LYS A 349 -23.93 -29.22 4.33
N SER A 350 -24.17 -30.45 4.75
CA SER A 350 -23.51 -31.04 5.93
C SER A 350 -22.01 -31.18 5.72
N PHE A 351 -21.61 -31.58 4.50
CA PHE A 351 -20.20 -31.67 4.11
C PHE A 351 -19.51 -30.30 4.17
N VAL A 352 -20.09 -29.27 3.56
CA VAL A 352 -19.54 -27.91 3.53
C VAL A 352 -19.43 -27.32 4.94
N GLU A 353 -20.46 -27.45 5.78
CA GLU A 353 -20.45 -26.95 7.16
C GLU A 353 -19.31 -27.57 7.98
N GLN A 354 -19.11 -28.89 7.87
CA GLN A 354 -18.07 -29.61 8.60
C GLN A 354 -16.66 -29.28 8.08
N LYS A 355 -16.45 -29.27 6.77
CA LYS A 355 -15.14 -29.06 6.14
C LYS A 355 -14.68 -27.61 6.27
N VAL A 356 -15.57 -26.64 6.05
CA VAL A 356 -15.27 -25.20 6.23
C VAL A 356 -14.98 -24.91 7.70
N LYS A 357 -15.72 -25.50 8.64
CA LYS A 357 -15.44 -25.35 10.08
C LYS A 357 -14.03 -25.82 10.45
N THR A 358 -13.64 -27.00 9.98
CA THR A 358 -12.37 -27.65 10.35
C THR A 358 -11.16 -26.98 9.69
N GLU A 359 -11.21 -26.72 8.38
CA GLU A 359 -10.07 -26.18 7.62
C GLU A 359 -9.84 -24.69 7.89
N MET A 360 -10.89 -23.93 8.21
CA MET A 360 -10.80 -22.48 8.45
C MET A 360 -10.70 -22.13 9.94
N GLY A 361 -10.74 -23.13 10.85
CA GLY A 361 -10.64 -22.93 12.30
C GLY A 361 -11.76 -22.05 12.86
N LEU A 362 -13.01 -22.37 12.49
CA LEU A 362 -14.19 -21.58 12.85
C LEU A 362 -14.96 -22.23 14.01
N ASP A 363 -15.66 -21.44 14.81
CA ASP A 363 -16.44 -21.95 15.94
C ASP A 363 -17.75 -22.57 15.45
N ARG A 364 -18.42 -21.86 14.55
CA ARG A 364 -19.70 -22.26 13.96
C ARG A 364 -19.78 -21.85 12.50
N VAL A 365 -20.27 -22.75 11.66
CA VAL A 365 -20.57 -22.50 10.25
C VAL A 365 -21.97 -23.06 10.00
N THR A 366 -22.87 -22.24 9.46
CA THR A 366 -24.23 -22.66 9.09
C THR A 366 -24.58 -22.13 7.71
N LEU A 367 -25.09 -23.00 6.87
CA LEU A 367 -25.38 -22.75 5.46
C LEU A 367 -26.89 -22.84 5.24
N TRP A 368 -27.45 -21.78 4.64
CA TRP A 368 -28.89 -21.68 4.36
C TRP A 368 -29.10 -21.52 2.85
N PHE A 369 -30.05 -22.28 2.28
CA PHE A 369 -30.41 -22.23 0.87
C PHE A 369 -31.87 -21.80 0.66
N GLY A 370 -32.18 -21.24 -0.51
CA GLY A 370 -33.55 -20.99 -0.98
C GLY A 370 -34.30 -19.90 -0.19
N LYS A 371 -35.65 -19.96 -0.15
CA LYS A 371 -36.50 -18.94 0.50
C LYS A 371 -36.18 -18.67 1.98
N ARG A 372 -35.55 -19.63 2.68
CA ARG A 372 -35.05 -19.47 4.07
C ARG A 372 -33.82 -18.55 4.17
N ALA A 373 -33.12 -18.28 3.08
CA ALA A 373 -31.98 -17.35 3.03
C ALA A 373 -32.43 -15.87 3.07
N ALA A 374 -33.63 -15.58 2.56
CA ALA A 374 -34.18 -14.22 2.51
C ALA A 374 -34.59 -13.68 3.89
N THR A 375 -34.99 -14.56 4.82
CA THR A 375 -35.40 -14.20 6.18
C THR A 375 -34.23 -13.94 7.14
N VAL A 376 -33.02 -14.45 6.84
CA VAL A 376 -31.81 -14.22 7.67
C VAL A 376 -31.24 -12.81 7.47
N GLY A 377 -31.67 -12.08 6.44
CA GLY A 377 -31.24 -10.71 6.16
C GLY A 377 -31.72 -9.64 7.14
N ASN A 378 -32.61 -9.96 8.09
CA ASN A 378 -33.15 -8.99 9.05
C ASN A 378 -33.03 -9.51 10.50
N PRO A 379 -31.94 -9.18 11.23
CA PRO A 379 -31.73 -9.68 12.57
C PRO A 379 -32.57 -8.88 13.57
N SER A 380 -33.75 -9.39 13.93
CA SER A 380 -34.54 -8.93 15.08
C SER A 380 -34.06 -9.57 16.39
N GLY A 381 -32.74 -9.67 16.58
CA GLY A 381 -32.09 -10.26 17.76
C GLY A 381 -30.79 -9.52 18.11
N PRO A 382 -30.25 -9.71 19.32
CA PRO A 382 -29.07 -8.99 19.81
C PRO A 382 -27.86 -9.20 18.87
N PRO A 383 -26.94 -8.23 18.77
CA PRO A 383 -25.84 -8.25 17.80
C PRO A 383 -24.90 -9.44 18.07
N SER A 384 -25.08 -10.53 17.32
CA SER A 384 -24.19 -11.68 17.39
C SER A 384 -22.89 -11.37 16.64
N LYS A 385 -21.78 -12.00 17.07
CA LYS A 385 -20.47 -11.91 16.40
C LYS A 385 -20.43 -12.63 15.05
N ASP A 386 -21.58 -13.07 14.55
CA ASP A 386 -21.69 -13.85 13.33
C ASP A 386 -21.57 -12.95 12.10
N ARG A 387 -20.83 -13.42 11.10
CA ARG A 387 -20.75 -12.80 9.78
C ARG A 387 -21.62 -13.55 8.80
N LEU A 388 -22.41 -12.80 8.05
CA LEU A 388 -23.29 -13.31 6.99
C LEU A 388 -22.65 -13.01 5.63
N LEU A 389 -22.36 -14.05 4.87
CA LEU A 389 -21.85 -13.98 3.51
C LEU A 389 -22.93 -14.47 2.55
N ALA A 390 -23.35 -13.61 1.63
CA ALA A 390 -24.36 -13.97 0.63
C ALA A 390 -23.74 -14.82 -0.48
N ILE A 391 -24.33 -15.97 -0.76
CA ILE A 391 -24.02 -16.82 -1.92
C ILE A 391 -24.87 -16.32 -3.08
N ARG A 392 -24.23 -15.83 -4.14
CA ARG A 392 -24.89 -15.13 -5.24
C ARG A 392 -24.75 -15.88 -6.56
N ARG A 393 -25.84 -15.92 -7.31
CA ARG A 393 -25.91 -16.30 -8.72
C ARG A 393 -26.21 -15.03 -9.52
N GLY A 394 -25.18 -14.43 -10.12
CA GLY A 394 -25.33 -13.14 -10.80
C GLY A 394 -25.87 -12.05 -9.85
N SER A 395 -27.09 -11.57 -10.08
CA SER A 395 -27.80 -10.61 -9.22
C SER A 395 -28.66 -11.25 -8.12
N GLU A 396 -28.91 -12.56 -8.17
CA GLU A 396 -29.81 -13.29 -7.27
C GLU A 396 -29.04 -13.89 -6.07
N VAL A 397 -29.63 -13.85 -4.87
CA VAL A 397 -29.07 -14.49 -3.66
C VAL A 397 -29.71 -15.85 -3.50
N ILE A 398 -28.94 -16.91 -3.75
CA ILE A 398 -29.42 -18.30 -3.69
C ILE A 398 -29.17 -18.97 -2.32
N GLY A 399 -28.31 -18.36 -1.49
CA GLY A 399 -28.03 -18.84 -0.14
C GLY A 399 -27.27 -17.84 0.74
N VAL A 400 -27.13 -18.17 2.02
CA VAL A 400 -26.35 -17.39 2.99
C VAL A 400 -25.48 -18.34 3.80
N LEU A 401 -24.17 -18.02 3.83
CA LEU A 401 -23.17 -18.67 4.68
C LEU A 401 -22.98 -17.80 5.93
N GLN A 402 -23.43 -18.30 7.08
CA GLN A 402 -23.24 -17.65 8.38
C GLN A 402 -22.06 -18.29 9.09
N VAL A 403 -21.12 -17.46 9.55
CA VAL A 403 -19.86 -17.89 10.14
C VAL A 403 -19.61 -17.18 11.46
N ALA A 404 -19.28 -17.95 12.50
CA ALA A 404 -18.79 -17.45 13.78
C ALA A 404 -17.26 -17.71 13.90
N PRO A 405 -16.45 -16.66 14.17
CA PRO A 405 -15.02 -16.85 14.38
C PRO A 405 -14.74 -17.63 15.66
N ALA A 406 -13.71 -18.50 15.66
CA ALA A 406 -13.16 -19.10 16.88
C ALA A 406 -12.33 -18.11 17.73
N GLY A 407 -11.95 -16.97 17.14
CA GLY A 407 -11.26 -15.87 17.80
C GLY A 407 -12.12 -14.62 17.99
N PRO A 408 -11.53 -13.48 18.42
CA PRO A 408 -12.29 -12.24 18.65
C PRO A 408 -12.96 -11.69 17.38
N GLU A 409 -12.35 -11.87 16.20
CA GLU A 409 -12.90 -11.55 14.86
C GLU A 409 -12.25 -12.45 13.77
N LEU A 410 -12.90 -12.57 12.59
CA LEU A 410 -12.33 -13.21 11.39
C LEU A 410 -11.22 -12.35 10.77
N SER A 411 -10.15 -12.96 10.27
CA SER A 411 -9.11 -12.23 9.53
C SER A 411 -9.61 -11.77 8.14
N GLY A 412 -9.04 -10.70 7.59
CA GLY A 412 -9.39 -10.25 6.22
C GLY A 412 -9.12 -11.31 5.15
N GLU A 413 -8.09 -12.14 5.34
CA GLU A 413 -7.82 -13.28 4.46
C GLU A 413 -8.87 -14.37 4.62
N GLN A 414 -9.31 -14.68 5.84
CA GLN A 414 -10.41 -15.62 6.08
C GLN A 414 -11.72 -15.10 5.48
N ILE A 415 -12.00 -13.80 5.58
CA ILE A 415 -13.19 -13.19 4.97
C ILE A 415 -13.11 -13.27 3.45
N ALA A 416 -11.99 -12.88 2.84
CA ALA A 416 -11.79 -12.96 1.39
C ALA A 416 -11.86 -14.41 0.88
N ALA A 417 -11.26 -15.34 1.63
CA ALA A 417 -11.32 -16.77 1.40
C ALA A 417 -12.76 -17.31 1.47
N LEU A 418 -13.50 -16.97 2.54
CA LEU A 418 -14.90 -17.38 2.72
C LEU A 418 -15.82 -16.76 1.66
N GLN A 419 -15.51 -15.54 1.20
CA GLN A 419 -16.27 -14.89 0.14
C GLN A 419 -16.01 -15.52 -1.23
N LEU A 420 -14.76 -15.90 -1.50
CA LEU A 420 -14.43 -16.69 -2.68
C LEU A 420 -15.03 -18.10 -2.63
N LEU A 421 -15.04 -18.72 -1.46
CA LEU A 421 -15.76 -19.98 -1.24
C LEU A 421 -17.27 -19.80 -1.46
N ALA A 422 -17.87 -18.70 -0.99
CA ALA A 422 -19.28 -18.41 -1.23
C ALA A 422 -19.59 -18.27 -2.73
N ASP A 423 -18.71 -17.62 -3.50
CA ASP A 423 -18.86 -17.51 -4.95
C ASP A 423 -18.72 -18.89 -5.64
N GLN A 424 -17.82 -19.75 -5.18
CA GLN A 424 -17.65 -21.11 -5.73
C GLN A 424 -18.76 -22.08 -5.30
N LEU A 425 -19.30 -21.90 -4.09
CA LEU A 425 -20.45 -22.66 -3.57
C LEU A 425 -21.68 -22.43 -4.43
N ALA A 426 -21.86 -21.23 -4.99
CA ALA A 426 -22.96 -20.96 -5.92
C ALA A 426 -22.95 -21.95 -7.10
N ALA A 427 -21.78 -22.16 -7.71
CA ALA A 427 -21.62 -23.11 -8.82
C ALA A 427 -21.89 -24.56 -8.40
N ALA A 428 -21.46 -24.97 -7.19
CA ALA A 428 -21.69 -26.31 -6.69
C ALA A 428 -23.18 -26.58 -6.39
N ILE A 429 -23.90 -25.60 -5.84
CA ILE A 429 -25.34 -25.68 -5.56
C ILE A 429 -26.13 -25.79 -6.87
N GLU A 430 -25.78 -24.98 -7.88
CA GLU A 430 -26.39 -25.05 -9.20
C GLU A 430 -26.21 -26.43 -9.84
N LEU A 431 -25.01 -27.01 -9.70
CA LEU A 431 -24.73 -28.34 -10.23
C LEU A 431 -25.61 -29.41 -9.57
N CYS A 432 -25.77 -29.36 -8.24
CA CYS A 432 -26.67 -30.30 -7.54
C CYS A 432 -28.13 -30.10 -7.95
N GLN A 433 -28.60 -28.87 -8.12
CA GLN A 433 -29.96 -28.59 -8.60
C GLN A 433 -30.17 -29.14 -10.01
N LEU A 434 -29.23 -28.92 -10.93
CA LEU A 434 -29.29 -29.45 -12.30
C LEU A 434 -29.30 -30.99 -12.34
N ILE A 435 -28.52 -31.64 -11.48
CA ILE A 435 -28.53 -33.10 -11.37
C ILE A 435 -29.87 -33.60 -10.84
N ALA A 436 -30.40 -32.97 -9.79
CA ALA A 436 -31.69 -33.34 -9.19
C ALA A 436 -32.85 -33.13 -10.17
N ASP A 437 -32.88 -32.00 -10.89
CA ASP A 437 -33.90 -31.69 -11.90
C ASP A 437 -33.86 -32.71 -13.05
N LYS A 438 -32.65 -33.07 -13.50
CA LYS A 438 -32.48 -34.09 -14.53
C LYS A 438 -33.00 -35.46 -14.08
N VAL A 439 -32.71 -35.88 -12.85
CA VAL A 439 -33.20 -37.16 -12.30
C VAL A 439 -34.72 -37.17 -12.16
N ASN A 440 -35.32 -36.05 -11.75
CA ASN A 440 -36.79 -35.94 -11.66
C ASN A 440 -37.45 -35.97 -13.05
N LEU A 441 -36.89 -35.27 -14.04
CA LEU A 441 -37.37 -35.30 -15.41
C LEU A 441 -37.27 -36.69 -16.04
N GLU A 442 -36.18 -37.42 -15.80
CA GLU A 442 -36.02 -38.81 -16.26
C GLU A 442 -37.04 -39.75 -15.61
N ARG A 443 -37.44 -39.47 -14.36
CA ARG A 443 -38.47 -40.22 -13.65
C ARG A 443 -39.88 -39.92 -14.17
N GLU A 444 -40.20 -38.65 -14.42
CA GLU A 444 -41.48 -38.22 -15.03
C GLU A 444 -41.64 -38.70 -16.48
N LEU A 445 -40.54 -38.92 -17.20
CA LEU A 445 -40.55 -39.48 -18.56
C LEU A 445 -40.65 -41.02 -18.59
N ALA A 446 -40.37 -41.68 -17.47
CA ALA A 446 -40.44 -43.13 -17.32
C ALA A 446 -41.77 -43.64 -16.73
N GLU A 447 -42.55 -42.73 -16.15
CA GLU A 447 -43.97 -42.91 -15.78
C GLU A 447 -44.88 -42.49 -16.94
#